data_AF-A0A511XJV5-F1
#
_entry.id   AF-A0A511XJV5-F1
#
_cell.length_a   1.000
_cell.length_b   1.000
_cell.length_c   1.000
_cell.angle_alpha   90.00
_cell.angle_beta   90.00
_cell.angle_gamma   90.00
#
_symmetry.space_group_name_H-M   'P 1'
#
loop_
_entity.id
_entity.type
_entity.pdbx_description
1 polymer ?
#
loop_
_entity_poly.entity_id
_entity_poly.type
_entity_poly.pdbx_seq_one_letter_code
_entity_poly.pdbx_strand_id
1 'polypeptide(L)'
;MRKALLSAAVLLAVTGFSLSPSAAADTESSSGQETTIYSASAIAGTWSSMGMPPVVITANRAAGPASRLLLHLPKNLQKTGKADLALGHTTDNTWAVTDGKVTVSFTMTSENFGVLKIVGDTPEHRLELPLSRL
;
A
#
# COMPACT_ATOMS: atom_id res chain seq x y z
N MET A 1 -6.49 -54.80 20.81
CA MET A 1 -7.30 -55.82 20.09
C MET A 1 -8.73 -55.31 19.95
N ARG A 2 -9.25 -55.20 18.71
CA ARG A 2 -10.68 -55.26 18.30
C ARG A 2 -11.56 -54.06 18.79
N LYS A 3 -12.26 -53.28 17.96
CA LYS A 3 -13.05 -53.57 16.76
C LYS A 3 -13.18 -52.32 15.87
N ALA A 4 -13.10 -52.53 14.57
CA ALA A 4 -13.58 -51.63 13.52
C ALA A 4 -15.12 -51.63 13.48
N LEU A 5 -15.72 -50.53 13.01
CA LEU A 5 -17.02 -50.53 12.34
C LEU A 5 -17.06 -49.37 11.36
N LEU A 6 -16.91 -49.72 10.08
CA LEU A 6 -17.30 -48.90 8.94
C LEU A 6 -18.83 -48.77 8.93
N SER A 7 -19.34 -47.57 8.70
CA SER A 7 -20.71 -47.37 8.23
C SER A 7 -20.68 -46.48 7.00
N ALA A 8 -20.90 -47.11 5.85
CA ALA A 8 -21.23 -46.46 4.60
C ALA A 8 -22.73 -46.14 4.58
N ALA A 9 -23.10 -44.96 4.10
CA ALA A 9 -24.45 -44.70 3.61
C ALA A 9 -24.35 -43.69 2.45
N VAL A 10 -24.43 -44.23 1.24
CA VAL A 10 -24.72 -43.50 0.00
C VAL A 10 -26.22 -43.24 -0.04
N LEU A 11 -26.63 -42.01 -0.33
CA LEU A 11 -28.00 -41.70 -0.75
C LEU A 11 -27.94 -40.70 -1.90
N LEU A 12 -28.33 -41.20 -3.09
CA LEU A 12 -28.76 -40.40 -4.23
C LEU A 12 -30.03 -39.62 -3.85
N ALA A 13 -30.23 -38.42 -4.39
CA ALA A 13 -31.08 -38.22 -5.58
C ALA A 13 -31.67 -36.81 -5.69
N VAL A 14 -31.96 -36.47 -6.95
CA VAL A 14 -32.98 -35.54 -7.47
C VAL A 14 -32.59 -34.07 -7.64
N THR A 15 -32.41 -33.77 -8.93
CA THR A 15 -32.55 -32.49 -9.62
C THR A 15 -33.85 -31.76 -9.28
N GLY A 16 -33.75 -30.55 -8.75
CA GLY A 16 -34.84 -29.59 -8.69
C GLY A 16 -34.56 -28.40 -9.61
N PHE A 17 -35.20 -28.39 -10.78
CA PHE A 17 -35.30 -27.20 -11.63
C PHE A 17 -36.41 -26.33 -11.04
N SER A 18 -36.11 -25.10 -10.63
CA SER A 18 -37.14 -24.12 -10.26
C SER A 18 -36.87 -22.81 -10.99
N LEU A 19 -37.87 -22.45 -11.80
CA LEU A 19 -37.98 -21.20 -12.54
C LEU A 19 -38.07 -20.01 -11.58
N SER A 20 -37.34 -18.96 -11.93
CA SER A 20 -37.30 -17.65 -11.27
C SER A 20 -38.67 -16.99 -11.16
N PRO A 21 -38.92 -16.25 -10.07
CA PRO A 21 -39.56 -14.96 -10.13
C PRO A 21 -38.49 -13.87 -10.18
N SER A 22 -38.61 -13.01 -11.18
CA SER A 22 -37.88 -11.76 -11.33
C SER A 22 -38.09 -10.89 -10.09
N ALA A 23 -37.13 -10.93 -9.16
CA ALA A 23 -36.91 -9.86 -8.22
C ALA A 23 -35.86 -8.96 -8.87
N ALA A 24 -36.33 -7.92 -9.56
CA ALA A 24 -35.51 -6.74 -9.85
C ALA A 24 -35.22 -6.04 -8.52
N ALA A 25 -34.31 -6.62 -7.74
CA ALA A 25 -33.53 -5.88 -6.79
C ALA A 25 -32.45 -5.22 -7.62
N ASP A 26 -32.59 -3.91 -7.85
CA ASP A 26 -31.47 -3.05 -8.18
C ASP A 26 -30.37 -3.32 -7.16
N THR A 27 -29.48 -4.24 -7.52
CA THR A 27 -28.17 -4.30 -6.92
C THR A 27 -27.49 -3.06 -7.49
N GLU A 28 -27.69 -1.93 -6.79
CA GLU A 28 -26.69 -0.88 -6.75
C GLU A 28 -25.37 -1.60 -6.51
N SER A 29 -24.65 -1.81 -7.61
CA SER A 29 -23.25 -2.15 -7.60
C SER A 29 -22.60 -0.93 -6.97
N SER A 30 -22.58 -0.91 -5.64
CA SER A 30 -21.65 -0.12 -4.88
C SER A 30 -20.30 -0.64 -5.34
N SER A 31 -19.76 -0.01 -6.38
CA SER A 31 -18.36 -0.07 -6.72
C SER A 31 -17.63 0.59 -5.56
N GLY A 32 -17.55 -0.14 -4.44
CA GLY A 32 -16.51 0.08 -3.46
C GLY A 32 -15.23 0.03 -4.26
N GLN A 33 -14.64 1.20 -4.50
CA GLN A 33 -13.30 1.28 -5.08
C GLN A 33 -12.42 0.50 -4.12
N GLU A 34 -12.10 -0.75 -4.48
CA GLU A 34 -11.12 -1.56 -3.77
C GLU A 34 -9.82 -0.76 -3.85
N THR A 35 -9.51 -0.05 -2.77
CA THR A 35 -8.29 0.76 -2.69
C THR A 35 -7.16 -0.23 -2.73
N THR A 36 -6.48 -0.29 -3.88
CA THR A 36 -5.35 -1.19 -4.07
C THR A 36 -4.27 -0.82 -3.07
N ILE A 37 -3.99 -1.71 -2.12
CA ILE A 37 -2.93 -1.50 -1.12
C ILE A 37 -1.61 -2.02 -1.69
N TYR A 38 -0.63 -1.14 -1.81
CA TYR A 38 0.69 -1.47 -2.31
C TYR A 38 1.60 -1.96 -1.18
N SER A 39 2.25 -3.11 -1.39
CA SER A 39 3.29 -3.60 -0.49
C SER A 39 4.55 -2.73 -0.56
N ALA A 40 5.39 -2.73 0.48
CA ALA A 40 6.68 -2.04 0.46
C ALA A 40 7.55 -2.41 -0.76
N SER A 41 7.58 -3.70 -1.10
CA SER A 41 8.29 -4.21 -2.28
C SER A 41 7.73 -3.64 -3.58
N ALA A 42 6.41 -3.44 -3.67
CA ALA A 42 5.77 -2.85 -4.83
C ALA A 42 6.05 -1.34 -4.97
N ILE A 43 6.60 -0.67 -3.96
CA ILE A 43 6.97 0.76 -4.00
C ILE A 43 8.46 0.95 -4.26
N ALA A 44 9.29 -0.03 -3.90
CA ALA A 44 10.73 0.02 -4.10
C ALA A 44 11.07 0.34 -5.57
N GLY A 45 12.16 1.10 -5.76
CA GLY A 45 12.62 1.56 -7.06
C GLY A 45 13.20 2.97 -7.02
N THR A 46 13.55 3.46 -8.20
CA THR A 46 14.01 4.83 -8.39
C THR A 46 12.83 5.69 -8.83
N TRP A 47 12.69 6.83 -8.18
CA TRP A 47 11.60 7.77 -8.36
C TRP A 47 12.15 9.14 -8.72
N SER A 48 11.46 9.89 -9.57
CA SER A 48 11.94 11.21 -10.00
C SER A 48 10.80 12.21 -10.16
N SER A 49 11.14 13.48 -9.97
CA SER A 49 10.31 14.61 -10.36
C SER A 49 11.02 15.42 -11.43
N MET A 50 10.27 16.11 -12.27
CA MET A 50 10.84 16.88 -13.37
C MET A 50 11.81 17.96 -12.83
N GLY A 51 13.04 17.94 -13.35
CA GLY A 51 14.09 18.90 -12.97
C GLY A 51 14.75 18.63 -11.61
N MET A 52 14.52 17.47 -11.00
CA MET A 52 15.11 17.09 -9.72
C MET A 52 15.98 15.83 -9.84
N PRO A 53 17.04 15.69 -9.01
CA PRO A 53 17.71 14.42 -8.86
C PRO A 53 16.74 13.35 -8.34
N PRO A 54 16.91 12.08 -8.73
CA PRO A 54 16.04 11.01 -8.31
C PRO A 54 16.18 10.72 -6.82
N VAL A 55 15.10 10.18 -6.28
CA VAL A 55 14.98 9.62 -4.94
C VAL A 55 14.97 8.10 -5.07
N VAL A 56 15.67 7.39 -4.18
CA VAL A 56 15.68 5.91 -4.21
C VAL A 56 14.86 5.41 -3.03
N ILE A 57 13.93 4.50 -3.31
CA ILE A 57 13.13 3.82 -2.28
C ILE A 57 13.50 2.34 -2.29
N THR A 58 13.84 1.79 -1.13
CA THR A 58 14.03 0.36 -0.97
C THR A 58 13.09 -0.19 0.11
N ALA A 59 12.66 -1.43 -0.04
CA ALA A 59 11.90 -2.11 1.00
C ALA A 59 12.84 -2.79 1.98
N ASN A 60 12.59 -2.67 3.29
CA ASN A 60 13.24 -3.57 4.24
C ASN A 60 12.70 -5.01 4.04
N ARG A 61 13.46 -6.01 4.47
CA ARG A 61 13.04 -7.43 4.37
C ARG A 61 12.00 -7.84 5.43
N ALA A 62 11.52 -6.90 6.25
CA ALA A 62 10.52 -7.23 7.26
C ALA A 62 9.13 -7.28 6.61
N ALA A 63 8.37 -8.36 6.85
CA ALA A 63 7.00 -8.48 6.39
C ALA A 63 6.01 -7.94 7.45
N GLY A 64 4.82 -7.52 7.02
CA GLY A 64 3.73 -7.11 7.92
C GLY A 64 3.93 -5.71 8.52
N PRO A 65 3.39 -5.41 9.72
CA PRO A 65 3.38 -4.07 10.32
C PRO A 65 4.77 -3.47 10.60
N ALA A 66 5.81 -4.31 10.61
CA ALA A 66 7.21 -3.89 10.77
C ALA A 66 7.89 -3.52 9.45
N SER A 67 7.19 -3.65 8.33
CA SER A 67 7.69 -3.26 7.01
C SER A 67 8.03 -1.76 6.99
N ARG A 68 9.22 -1.43 6.48
CA ARG A 68 9.70 -0.06 6.33
C ARG A 68 10.11 0.20 4.89
N LEU A 69 9.87 1.42 4.44
CA LEU A 69 10.53 1.96 3.25
C LEU A 69 11.78 2.70 3.69
N LEU A 70 12.93 2.36 3.11
CA LEU A 70 14.15 3.12 3.27
C LEU A 70 14.25 4.09 2.10
N LEU A 71 14.11 5.37 2.40
CA LEU A 71 14.10 6.48 1.48
C LEU A 71 15.48 7.14 1.48
N HIS A 72 16.13 7.17 0.32
CA HIS A 72 17.38 7.91 0.10
C HIS A 72 17.08 9.22 -0.63
N LEU A 73 17.27 10.33 0.07
CA LEU A 73 17.03 11.68 -0.43
C LEU A 73 18.30 12.28 -1.06
N PRO A 74 18.19 12.90 -2.25
CA PRO A 74 19.27 13.69 -2.80
C PRO A 74 19.54 14.94 -1.93
N LYS A 75 20.75 15.48 -2.00
CA LYS A 75 21.23 16.55 -1.09
C LYS A 75 20.29 17.74 -0.95
N ASN A 76 19.65 18.15 -2.04
CA ASN A 76 18.71 19.26 -2.08
C ASN A 76 17.41 19.02 -1.29
N LEU A 77 17.12 17.77 -0.92
CA LEU A 77 15.91 17.37 -0.18
C LEU A 77 16.17 16.99 1.28
N GLN A 78 17.42 17.00 1.74
CA GLN A 78 17.81 16.56 3.09
C GLN A 78 17.49 17.62 4.15
N LYS A 79 16.23 18.04 4.27
CA LYS A 79 15.80 19.03 5.28
C LYS A 79 15.99 18.56 6.72
N THR A 80 16.04 17.24 6.94
CA THR A 80 16.38 16.61 8.23
C THR A 80 17.89 16.63 8.53
N GLY A 81 18.73 16.97 7.54
CA GLY A 81 20.17 16.75 7.59
C GLY A 81 20.60 15.29 7.39
N LYS A 82 19.65 14.38 7.10
CA LYS A 82 19.91 12.96 6.82
C LYS A 82 19.58 12.62 5.37
N ALA A 83 20.43 11.81 4.76
CA ALA A 83 20.18 11.25 3.43
C ALA A 83 19.18 10.09 3.49
N ASP A 84 19.30 9.24 4.50
CA ASP A 84 18.53 8.00 4.62
C ASP A 84 17.46 8.12 5.71
N LEU A 85 16.24 7.75 5.37
CA LEU A 85 15.07 7.80 6.26
C LEU A 85 14.32 6.48 6.21
N ALA A 86 13.90 5.97 7.37
CA ALA A 86 13.10 4.75 7.47
C ALA A 86 11.63 5.10 7.72
N LEU A 87 10.82 5.10 6.66
CA LEU A 87 9.40 5.42 6.71
C LEU A 87 8.60 4.19 7.15
N GLY A 88 7.79 4.35 8.19
CA GLY A 88 6.83 3.35 8.64
C GLY A 88 5.51 3.48 7.90
N HIS A 89 4.81 2.36 7.68
CA HIS A 89 3.46 2.39 7.13
C HIS A 89 2.52 3.09 8.11
N THR A 90 1.66 3.98 7.60
CA THR A 90 0.67 4.69 8.42
C THR A 90 -0.75 4.28 8.06
N THR A 91 -1.13 4.43 6.79
CA THR A 91 -2.52 4.26 6.32
C THR A 91 -2.49 3.91 4.84
N ASP A 92 -3.33 2.97 4.40
CA ASP A 92 -3.52 2.52 3.00
C ASP A 92 -2.20 2.45 2.22
N ASN A 93 -1.86 3.53 1.51
CA ASN A 93 -0.67 3.68 0.68
C ASN A 93 0.23 4.84 1.11
N THR A 94 0.32 5.12 2.40
CA THR A 94 1.18 6.17 2.94
C THR A 94 2.18 5.60 3.92
N TRP A 95 3.43 6.03 3.77
CA TRP A 95 4.52 5.75 4.69
C TRP A 95 5.10 7.07 5.16
N ALA A 96 5.41 7.17 6.45
CA ALA A 96 5.93 8.40 7.02
C ALA A 96 6.96 8.16 8.11
N VAL A 97 7.76 9.17 8.36
CA VAL A 97 8.62 9.29 9.54
C VAL A 97 8.67 10.74 9.97
N THR A 98 8.71 10.97 11.27
CA THR A 98 9.04 12.27 11.86
C THR A 98 10.41 12.17 12.49
N ASP A 99 11.32 13.05 12.08
CA ASP A 99 12.68 13.15 12.59
C ASP A 99 12.90 14.57 13.13
N GLY A 100 12.93 14.68 14.46
CA GLY A 100 12.85 15.97 15.14
C GLY A 100 11.54 16.67 14.82
N LYS A 101 11.62 17.79 14.09
CA LYS A 101 10.47 18.62 13.71
C LYS A 101 10.11 18.54 12.22
N VAL A 102 10.82 17.70 11.47
CA VAL A 102 10.54 17.47 10.05
C VAL A 102 9.80 16.15 9.89
N THR A 103 8.66 16.18 9.22
CA THR A 103 7.91 14.98 8.82
C THR A 103 8.11 14.74 7.33
N VAL A 104 8.54 13.54 6.98
CA VAL A 104 8.70 13.08 5.60
C VAL A 104 7.70 11.96 5.37
N SER A 105 6.88 12.09 4.34
CA SER A 105 5.94 11.05 3.93
C SER A 105 5.97 10.79 2.44
N PHE A 106 5.75 9.55 2.07
CA PHE A 106 5.54 9.12 0.71
C PHE A 106 4.17 8.46 0.61
N THR A 107 3.35 8.94 -0.32
CA THR A 107 2.04 8.35 -0.63
C THR A 107 2.04 7.82 -2.05
N MET A 108 1.73 6.54 -2.23
CA MET A 108 1.58 5.94 -3.56
C MET A 108 0.16 6.16 -4.07
N THR A 109 0.03 6.82 -5.22
CA THR A 109 -1.28 7.13 -5.83
C THR A 109 -1.64 6.12 -6.91
N SER A 110 -0.63 5.59 -7.61
CA SER A 110 -0.76 4.50 -8.58
C SER A 110 0.55 3.72 -8.68
N GLU A 111 0.56 2.64 -9.46
CA GLU A 111 1.75 1.80 -9.68
C GLU A 111 3.00 2.57 -10.12
N ASN A 112 2.85 3.71 -10.81
CA ASN A 112 3.95 4.48 -11.37
C ASN A 112 4.01 5.92 -10.86
N PHE A 113 3.12 6.31 -9.94
CA PHE A 113 3.05 7.67 -9.41
C PHE A 113 2.87 7.69 -7.89
N GLY A 114 3.61 8.57 -7.26
CA GLY A 114 3.47 8.86 -5.83
C GLY A 114 3.77 10.32 -5.53
N VAL A 115 3.57 10.70 -4.28
CA VAL A 115 3.81 12.06 -3.80
C VAL A 115 4.72 11.98 -2.59
N LEU A 116 5.87 12.63 -2.68
CA LEU A 116 6.77 12.84 -1.54
C LEU A 116 6.45 14.19 -0.91
N LYS A 117 6.12 14.19 0.39
CA LYS A 117 5.88 15.39 1.19
C LYS A 117 6.98 15.52 2.24
N ILE A 118 7.51 16.73 2.38
CA ILE A 118 8.47 17.10 3.43
C ILE A 118 7.93 18.35 4.11
N VAL A 119 7.49 18.21 5.36
CA VAL A 119 6.92 19.29 6.17
C VAL A 119 7.86 19.58 7.33
N GLY A 120 8.35 20.82 7.42
CA GLY A 120 9.20 21.26 8.53
C GLY A 120 8.41 21.79 9.74
N ASP A 121 9.11 22.52 10.60
CA ASP A 121 8.59 23.09 11.86
C ASP A 121 7.32 23.96 11.71
N THR A 122 7.19 24.63 10.56
CA THR A 122 6.08 25.52 10.25
C THR A 122 5.32 25.00 9.02
N PRO A 123 4.00 25.22 8.94
CA PRO A 123 3.19 24.75 7.80
C PRO A 123 3.65 25.35 6.46
N GLU A 124 4.29 26.51 6.47
CA GLU A 124 4.86 27.16 5.30
C GLU A 124 6.16 26.49 4.81
N HIS A 125 6.84 25.72 5.68
CA HIS A 125 7.99 24.91 5.31
C HIS A 125 7.59 23.55 4.74
N ARG A 126 6.65 23.55 3.80
CA ARG A 126 6.18 22.35 3.11
C ARG A 126 6.74 22.28 1.70
N LEU A 127 7.23 21.10 1.36
CA LEU A 127 7.56 20.70 0.01
C LEU A 127 6.69 19.51 -0.36
N GLU A 128 6.10 19.55 -1.55
CA GLU A 128 5.33 18.45 -2.11
C GLU A 128 5.84 18.20 -3.52
N LEU A 129 6.26 16.97 -3.77
CA LEU A 129 6.87 16.56 -5.02
C LEU A 129 6.09 15.40 -5.62
N PRO A 130 5.45 15.59 -6.79
CA PRO A 130 4.96 14.48 -7.57
C PRO A 130 6.16 13.70 -8.10
N LEU A 131 6.16 12.40 -7.85
CA LEU A 131 7.19 11.47 -8.29
C LEU A 131 6.59 10.47 -9.26
N SER A 132 7.29 10.25 -10.37
CA SER A 132 7.05 9.12 -11.25
C SER A 132 8.17 8.10 -11.11
N ARG A 133 7.87 6.84 -11.40
CA ARG A 133 8.92 5.84 -11.59
C ARG A 133 9.81 6.20 -12.77
N LEU A 134 11.11 5.89 -12.63
CA LEU A 134 12.06 5.88 -13.74
C LEU A 134 12.13 4.50 -14.39
#